data_AF-A0A6L3JVK0-F1
#
_entry.id   AF-A0A6L3JVK0-F1
#
_cell.length_a   1.000
_cell.length_b   1.000
_cell.length_c   1.000
_cell.angle_alpha   90.00
_cell.angle_beta   90.00
_cell.angle_gamma   90.00
#
_symmetry.space_group_name_H-M   'P 1'
#
loop_
_entity.id
_entity.type
_entity.pdbx_description
1 polymer ?
#
loop_
_entity_poly.entity_id
_entity_poly.type
_entity_poly.pdbx_seq_one_letter_code
_entity_poly.pdbx_strand_id
1 'polypeptide(L)' 'MREIKLIVIHCSATREDHPFTEHDLKIAHRLRGFDGIGYHFYVRRNGDIKSTRQVERVGAHARGYI' A
#
# COMPACT_ATOMS: atom_id res chain seq x y z
N MET A 1 1.72 20.83 -3.26
CA MET A 1 2.20 19.68 -2.46
C MET A 1 1.23 19.48 -1.30
N ARG A 2 0.83 18.24 -1.00
CA ARG A 2 -0.07 17.96 0.11
C ARG A 2 0.70 17.99 1.43
N GLU A 3 0.17 18.64 2.46
CA GLU A 3 0.75 18.58 3.80
C GLU A 3 0.51 17.19 4.41
N ILE A 4 1.57 16.52 4.88
CA ILE A 4 1.51 15.18 5.48
C ILE A 4 2.16 15.24 6.86
N LYS A 5 1.37 14.95 7.90
CA LYS A 5 1.79 15.04 9.31
C LYS A 5 2.00 13.69 9.99
N LEU A 6 1.57 12.61 9.34
CA LEU A 6 1.55 11.27 9.91
C LEU A 6 1.94 10.24 8.86
N ILE A 7 2.77 9.28 9.26
CA ILE A 7 3.05 8.05 8.51
C ILE A 7 2.34 6.90 9.22
N VAL A 8 1.55 6.14 8.49
CA VAL A 8 0.85 4.95 9.02
C VAL A 8 1.51 3.70 8.46
N ILE A 9 1.98 2.83 9.34
CA ILE A 9 2.62 1.56 8.97
C ILE A 9 1.60 0.42 9.07
N HIS A 10 1.54 -0.41 8.03
CA HIS A 10 0.69 -1.60 7.94
C HIS A 10 1.53 -2.83 7.57
N CYS A 11 1.00 -4.02 7.84
CA CYS A 11 1.51 -5.27 7.29
C CYS A 11 0.55 -5.82 6.23
N SER A 12 1.06 -6.62 5.29
CA SER A 12 0.22 -7.28 4.28
C SER A 12 -0.64 -8.41 4.85
N ALA A 13 -0.41 -8.81 6.10
CA ALA A 13 -1.04 -9.96 6.74
C ALA A 13 -0.93 -11.26 5.92
N THR A 14 0.15 -11.38 5.13
CA THR A 14 0.48 -12.59 4.38
C THR A 14 1.43 -13.45 5.19
N ARG A 15 1.36 -14.78 5.01
CA ARG A 15 2.31 -15.70 5.63
C ARG A 15 3.74 -15.33 5.26
N GLU A 16 4.69 -15.55 6.17
CA GLU A 16 6.08 -15.16 5.93
C GLU A 16 6.67 -15.90 4.72
N ASP A 17 6.39 -17.19 4.56
CA ASP A 17 6.85 -18.06 3.49
C ASP A 17 6.21 -17.76 2.12
N HIS A 18 5.25 -16.84 2.07
CA HIS A 18 4.54 -16.48 0.85
C HIS A 18 5.05 -15.16 0.27
N PRO A 19 5.76 -15.19 -0.88
CA PRO A 19 6.21 -13.96 -1.53
C PRO A 19 5.03 -13.24 -2.17
N PHE A 20 4.56 -12.17 -1.53
CA PHE A 20 3.39 -11.41 -1.97
C PHE A 20 3.77 -10.11 -2.70
N THR A 21 3.75 -10.10 -4.03
CA THR A 21 4.24 -9.01 -4.87
C THR A 21 3.39 -7.75 -4.85
N GLU A 22 3.93 -6.63 -5.33
CA GLU A 22 3.16 -5.43 -5.63
C GLU A 22 2.05 -5.69 -6.66
N HIS A 23 2.24 -6.68 -7.55
CA HIS A 23 1.22 -7.12 -8.49
C HIS A 23 0.08 -7.85 -7.75
N ASP A 24 0.42 -8.79 -6.87
CA ASP A 24 -0.56 -9.51 -6.03
C ASP A 24 -1.33 -8.53 -5.13
N LEU A 25 -0.63 -7.56 -4.55
CA LEU A 25 -1.21 -6.48 -3.76
C LEU A 25 -2.21 -5.64 -4.58
N LYS A 26 -1.86 -5.31 -5.83
CA LYS A 26 -2.75 -4.58 -6.74
C LYS A 26 -4.01 -5.38 -7.04
N ILE A 27 -3.88 -6.67 -7.32
CA ILE A 27 -5.02 -7.58 -7.55
C ILE A 27 -5.89 -7.63 -6.31
N ALA A 28 -5.31 -7.92 -5.13
CA ALA A 28 -6.05 -8.03 -3.87
C ALA A 28 -6.83 -6.76 -3.53
N HIS A 29 -6.25 -5.58 -3.76
CA HIS A 29 -6.93 -4.31 -3.54
C HIS A 29 -8.03 -4.03 -4.59
N ARG A 30 -7.79 -4.35 -5.86
CA ARG A 30 -8.80 -4.21 -6.92
C ARG A 30 -10.00 -5.13 -6.67
N LEU A 31 -9.79 -6.36 -6.20
CA LEU A 31 -10.85 -7.30 -5.81
C LEU A 31 -11.70 -6.78 -4.64
N ARG A 32 -11.13 -5.93 -3.78
CA ARG A 32 -11.84 -5.24 -2.69
C ARG A 32 -12.56 -3.95 -3.16
N GLY A 33 -12.56 -3.67 -4.45
CA GLY A 33 -13.19 -2.49 -5.04
C GLY A 33 -12.36 -1.20 -4.96
N PHE A 34 -11.08 -1.29 -4.59
CA PHE A 34 -10.23 -0.10 -4.52
C PHE A 34 -9.74 0.33 -5.90
N ASP A 35 -9.51 1.63 -6.08
CA ASP A 35 -8.83 2.16 -7.27
C ASP A 35 -7.32 1.86 -7.24
N GLY A 36 -6.94 0.59 -7.34
CA GLY A 36 -5.55 0.12 -7.32
C GLY A 36 -5.00 -0.04 -5.92
N ILE A 37 -3.68 0.00 -5.78
CA ILE A 37 -3.02 -0.14 -4.48
C ILE A 37 -3.40 1.04 -3.59
N GLY A 38 -3.73 0.73 -2.33
CA GLY A 38 -4.23 1.69 -1.36
C GLY A 38 -3.12 2.38 -0.58
N TYR A 39 -1.93 1.78 -0.53
CA TYR A 39 -0.73 2.30 0.11
C TYR A 39 0.07 3.20 -0.85
N HIS A 40 0.92 4.06 -0.29
CA HIS A 40 1.86 4.89 -1.06
C HIS A 40 3.16 4.15 -1.37
N PHE A 41 3.67 3.41 -0.39
CA PHE A 41 4.87 2.62 -0.49
C PHE A 41 4.59 1.17 -0.06
N TYR A 42 5.30 0.23 -0.67
CA TYR A 42 5.25 -1.18 -0.30
C TYR A 42 6.66 -1.75 -0.18
N VAL A 43 6.99 -2.28 1.01
CA VAL A 43 8.29 -2.88 1.28
C VAL A 43 8.19 -4.38 1.08
N ARG A 44 8.99 -4.91 0.16
CA ARG A 44 9.07 -6.34 -0.19
C ARG A 44 9.99 -7.06 0.81
N ARG A 45 9.87 -8.39 0.93
CA ARG A 45 10.73 -9.18 1.84
C ARG A 45 12.22 -9.11 1.50
N ASN A 46 12.57 -8.85 0.23
CA ASN A 46 13.95 -8.65 -0.21
C ASN A 46 14.51 -7.26 0.11
N GLY A 47 13.72 -6.38 0.76
CA GLY A 47 14.11 -5.01 1.09
C GLY A 47 13.74 -3.97 0.03
N ASP A 48 13.27 -4.37 -1.15
CA ASP A 48 12.86 -3.42 -2.18
C ASP A 48 11.69 -2.56 -1.71
N ILE A 49 11.77 -1.26 -1.95
CA ILE A 49 10.66 -0.32 -1.74
C ILE A 49 10.03 -0.02 -3.10
N LYS A 50 8.73 -0.32 -3.23
CA LYS A 50 7.95 0.01 -4.43
C LYS A 50 7.12 1.26 -4.15
N SER A 51 7.31 2.29 -4.97
CA SER A 51 6.42 3.46 -5.03
C SER A 51 5.17 3.06 -5.79
N THR A 52 4.00 3.19 -5.17
CA THR A 52 2.74 2.67 -5.71
C THR A 52 1.74 3.79 -5.98
N ARG A 53 0.88 4.15 -5.02
CA ARG A 53 0.00 5.32 -5.15
C ARG A 53 0.80 6.60 -4.93
N GLN A 54 0.67 7.55 -5.87
CA GLN A 54 1.26 8.89 -5.74
C GLN A 54 0.90 9.52 -4.39
N VAL A 55 1.88 10.16 -3.75
CA VAL A 55 1.76 10.76 -2.40
C VAL A 55 0.79 11.94 -2.41
N GLU A 56 0.59 12.55 -3.57
CA GLU A 56 -0.35 13.65 -3.82
C GLU A 56 -1.81 13.17 -3.88
N ARG A 57 -2.05 11.88 -4.17
CA ARG A 57 -3.40 11.29 -4.22
C ARG A 57 -3.76 10.65 -2.89
N VAL A 58 -4.94 10.93 -2.35
CA VAL A 58 -5.42 10.32 -1.09
C VAL A 58 -5.31 8.78 -1.12
N GLY A 59 -4.72 8.21 -0.07
CA GLY A 59 -4.58 6.77 0.12
C GLY A 59 -5.91 6.05 0.40
N ALA A 60 -5.88 4.72 0.34
CA ALA A 60 -6.99 3.85 0.72
C ALA A 60 -6.54 2.80 1.74
N HIS A 61 -5.80 3.24 2.77
CA HIS A 61 -5.16 2.36 3.75
C HIS A 61 -5.56 2.63 5.21
N ALA A 62 -5.93 3.86 5.57
CA ALA A 62 -6.33 4.23 6.93
C ALA A 62 -7.56 5.16 6.90
N ARG A 63 -8.75 4.60 7.18
CA ARG A 63 -10.00 5.38 7.21
C ARG A 63 -9.92 6.48 8.28
N GLY A 64 -10.36 7.69 7.94
CA GLY A 64 -10.33 8.86 8.83
C GLY A 64 -9.06 9.70 8.73
N TYR A 65 -8.07 9.26 7.94
CA TYR A 65 -6.85 9.99 7.66
C TYR A 65 -6.81 10.31 6.17
N ILE A 66 -6.66 11.60 5.83
CA ILE A 66 -6.70 12.08 4.44
C ILE A 66 -5.31 12.47 4.01
#